data_AF-A0A645J788-F1
#
_entry.id   AF-A0A645J788-F1
#
_cell.length_a   1.000
_cell.length_b   1.000
_cell.length_c   1.000
_cell.angle_alpha   90.00
_cell.angle_beta   90.00
_cell.angle_gamma   90.00
#
_symmetry.space_group_name_H-M   'P 1'
#
loop_
_entity.id
_entity.type
_entity.pdbx_description
1 polymer ?
#
loop_
_entity_poly.entity_id
_entity_poly.type
_entity_poly.pdbx_seq_one_letter_code
_entity_poly.pdbx_strand_id
1 'polypeptide(L)'
;MLDLKVFVDADADDRLIRVINRDIVERGRSVNKVMERYEQTVKPMHLQFIEPTKRFANIIVPQGGNNHVAIDILTKFIMDFLKEEKKHPKSE
;
A
#
# COMPACT_ATOMS: atom_id res chain seq x y z
N MET A 1 -15.33 12.07 -1.36
CA MET A 1 -14.81 11.45 -2.59
C MET A 1 -13.28 11.48 -2.51
N LEU A 2 -12.56 10.48 -3.04
CA LEU A 2 -11.08 10.50 -3.04
C LEU A 2 -10.59 11.11 -4.35
N ASP A 3 -9.70 12.09 -4.29
CA ASP A 3 -9.15 12.80 -5.46
C ASP A 3 -8.11 11.96 -6.23
N LEU A 4 -7.41 11.05 -5.54
CA LEU A 4 -6.45 10.12 -6.12
C LEU A 4 -6.52 8.75 -5.43
N LYS A 5 -6.65 7.68 -6.21
CA LYS A 5 -6.62 6.29 -5.72
C LYS A 5 -5.35 5.59 -6.20
N VAL A 6 -4.53 5.11 -5.27
CA VAL A 6 -3.25 4.44 -5.55
C VAL A 6 -3.29 3.03 -5.00
N PHE A 7 -2.81 2.05 -5.77
CA PHE A 7 -2.60 0.69 -5.33
C PHE A 7 -1.11 0.34 -5.41
N VAL A 8 -0.51 -0.12 -4.31
CA VAL A 8 0.89 -0.55 -4.28
C VAL A 8 0.96 -2.05 -4.53
N ASP A 9 1.64 -2.42 -5.61
CA ASP A 9 1.68 -3.80 -6.10
C ASP A 9 3.05 -4.44 -5.85
N ALA A 10 3.01 -5.67 -5.34
CA ALA A 10 4.18 -6.50 -5.09
C ALA A 10 3.76 -7.97 -5.00
N ASP A 11 4.67 -8.85 -5.41
CA ASP A 11 4.43 -10.28 -5.42
C ASP A 11 4.14 -10.81 -4.01
N ALA A 12 3.37 -11.90 -3.94
CA ALA A 12 2.85 -12.42 -2.69
C ALA A 12 3.94 -12.98 -1.77
N ASP A 13 5.00 -13.54 -2.36
CA ASP A 13 6.20 -14.04 -1.69
C ASP A 13 7.06 -12.90 -1.12
N ASP A 14 7.33 -11.86 -1.91
CA ASP A 14 8.01 -10.64 -1.45
C ASP A 14 7.30 -10.02 -0.25
N ARG A 15 5.96 -9.91 -0.32
CA ARG A 15 5.15 -9.40 0.78
C ARG A 15 5.19 -10.32 2.00
N LEU A 16 5.14 -11.64 1.79
CA LEU A 16 5.21 -12.62 2.87
C LEU A 16 6.54 -12.54 3.61
N ILE A 17 7.67 -12.50 2.89
CA ILE A 17 9.01 -12.39 3.48
C ILE A 17 9.11 -11.13 4.35
N ARG A 18 8.62 -9.99 3.85
CA ARG A 18 8.59 -8.74 4.63
C ARG A 18 7.72 -8.86 5.90
N VAL A 19 6.56 -9.51 5.80
CA VAL A 19 5.66 -9.75 6.94
C VAL A 19 6.32 -10.65 7.98
N ILE A 20 6.98 -11.73 7.55
CA ILE A 20 7.70 -12.66 8.44
C ILE A 20 8.80 -11.92 9.17
N ASN A 21 9.68 -11.21 8.46
CA ASN A 21 10.77 -10.47 9.05
C ASN A 21 10.26 -9.45 10.08
N ARG A 22 9.24 -8.66 9.72
CA ARG A 22 8.64 -7.67 10.64
C ARG A 22 8.01 -8.32 11.87
N ASP A 23 7.18 -9.35 11.69
CA ASP A 23 6.45 -9.98 12.80
C ASP A 23 7.37 -10.78 13.74
N ILE A 24 8.51 -11.30 13.26
CA ILE A 24 9.53 -11.92 14.11
C ILE A 24 10.34 -10.85 14.85
N VAL A 25 10.93 -9.89 14.11
CA VAL A 25 11.90 -8.93 14.67
C VAL A 25 11.23 -7.90 15.57
N GLU A 26 10.09 -7.33 15.15
CA GLU A 26 9.47 -6.21 15.87
C GLU A 26 8.39 -6.67 16.86
N ARG A 27 7.83 -7.87 16.68
CA ARG A 27 6.67 -8.36 17.46
C ARG A 27 6.92 -9.67 18.21
N GLY A 28 8.11 -10.26 18.09
CA GLY A 28 8.51 -11.46 18.84
C GLY A 28 7.67 -12.71 18.53
N ARG A 29 7.07 -12.81 17.34
CA ARG A 29 6.25 -13.97 16.96
C ARG A 29 7.12 -15.11 16.42
N SER A 30 6.69 -16.35 16.63
CA SER A 30 7.32 -17.51 15.99
C SER A 30 6.91 -17.62 14.51
N VAL A 31 7.79 -18.21 13.70
CA VAL A 31 7.56 -18.42 12.26
C VAL A 31 6.26 -19.18 12.01
N ASN A 32 6.02 -20.27 12.75
CA ASN A 32 4.84 -21.11 12.59
C ASN A 32 3.53 -20.32 12.77
N LYS A 33 3.46 -19.43 13.77
CA LYS A 33 2.27 -18.62 14.02
C LYS A 33 2.03 -17.58 12.94
N VAL A 34 3.10 -17.05 12.34
CA VAL A 34 2.99 -16.12 11.20
C VAL A 34 2.49 -16.85 9.96
N MET A 35 3.00 -18.05 9.69
CA MET A 35 2.58 -18.87 8.54
C MET A 35 1.12 -19.32 8.67
N GLU A 36 0.72 -19.83 9.83
CA GLU A 36 -0.67 -20.23 10.09
C GLU A 36 -1.64 -19.07 9.85
N ARG A 37 -1.31 -17.89 10.39
CA ARG A 37 -2.11 -16.68 10.16
C ARG A 37 -2.15 -16.29 8.68
N TYR A 38 -1.02 -16.41 7.98
CA TYR A 38 -0.96 -16.05 6.56
C TYR A 38 -1.89 -16.92 5.72
N GLU A 39 -1.88 -18.23 5.94
CA GLU A 39 -2.71 -19.19 5.22
C GLU A 39 -4.19 -19.09 5.58
N GLN A 40 -4.52 -19.01 6.87
CA GLN A 40 -5.91 -19.03 7.32
C GLN A 40 -6.63 -17.70 7.09
N THR A 41 -5.91 -16.58 7.09
CA THR A 41 -6.55 -15.25 7.08
C THR A 41 -5.98 -14.32 6.02
N VAL A 42 -4.67 -14.06 6.01
CA VAL A 42 -4.12 -12.97 5.20
C VAL A 42 -4.27 -13.24 3.70
N LYS A 43 -3.92 -14.44 3.24
CA LYS A 43 -3.99 -14.81 1.81
C LYS A 43 -5.44 -14.90 1.30
N PRO A 44 -6.38 -15.61 1.96
CA PRO A 44 -7.78 -15.64 1.52
C PRO A 44 -8.41 -14.25 1.46
N MET A 45 -8.21 -13.44 2.51
CA MET A 45 -8.77 -12.09 2.56
C MET A 45 -8.14 -11.16 1.52
N HIS A 46 -6.84 -11.30 1.26
CA HIS A 46 -6.18 -10.55 0.22
C HIS A 46 -6.76 -10.88 -1.16
N LEU A 47 -6.90 -12.16 -1.51
CA LEU A 47 -7.44 -12.59 -2.80
C LEU A 47 -8.92 -12.23 -2.97
N GLN A 48 -9.72 -12.35 -1.91
CA GLN A 48 -11.16 -12.12 -1.97
C GLN A 48 -11.52 -10.63 -1.96
N PHE A 49 -10.80 -9.81 -1.19
CA PHE A 49 -11.23 -8.43 -0.92
C PHE A 49 -10.23 -7.36 -1.32
N ILE A 50 -8.92 -7.61 -1.19
CA ILE A 50 -7.90 -6.58 -1.42
C ILE A 50 -7.49 -6.53 -2.89
N GLU A 51 -7.09 -7.66 -3.48
CA GLU A 51 -6.63 -7.74 -4.87
C GLU A 51 -7.68 -7.22 -5.87
N PRO A 52 -9.00 -7.53 -5.73
CA PRO A 52 -10.01 -6.98 -6.62
C PRO A 52 -10.14 -5.45 -6.54
N THR A 53 -9.67 -4.79 -5.47
CA THR A 53 -9.72 -3.33 -5.37
C THR A 53 -8.72 -2.63 -6.28
N LYS A 54 -7.69 -3.34 -6.75
CA LYS A 54 -6.68 -2.85 -7.69
C LYS A 54 -7.28 -2.23 -8.95
N ARG A 55 -8.42 -2.79 -9.43
CA ARG A 55 -9.16 -2.27 -10.61
C ARG A 55 -9.73 -0.86 -10.43
N PHE A 56 -9.87 -0.39 -9.19
CA PHE A 56 -10.41 0.94 -8.90
C PHE A 56 -9.32 2.00 -8.75
N ALA A 57 -8.04 1.61 -8.79
CA ALA A 57 -6.92 2.52 -8.66
C ALA A 57 -6.73 3.34 -9.93
N ASN A 58 -6.40 4.62 -9.76
CA ASN A 58 -5.94 5.48 -10.85
C ASN A 58 -4.49 5.17 -11.22
N ILE A 59 -3.67 4.82 -10.22
CA ILE A 59 -2.25 4.54 -10.37
C ILE A 59 -1.90 3.24 -9.64
N ILE A 60 -1.12 2.38 -10.29
CA ILE A 60 -0.52 1.20 -9.68
C ILE A 60 0.99 1.44 -9.55
N VAL A 61 1.52 1.32 -8.34
CA VAL A 61 2.95 1.53 -8.04
C VAL A 61 3.62 0.19 -7.75
N PRO A 62 4.51 -0.30 -8.62
CA PRO A 62 5.25 -1.53 -8.36
C PRO A 62 6.35 -1.30 -7.32
N GLN A 63 6.72 -2.36 -6.61
CA GLN A 63 7.86 -2.43 -5.66
C GLN A 63 7.75 -1.53 -4.41
N GLY A 64 6.70 -0.73 -4.28
CA GLY A 64 6.38 0.07 -3.11
C GLY A 64 7.51 1.04 -2.71
N GLY A 65 8.01 0.90 -1.48
CA GLY A 65 8.96 1.83 -0.87
C GLY A 65 10.31 1.99 -1.57
N ASN A 66 10.67 1.08 -2.48
CA ASN A 66 11.91 1.17 -3.26
C ASN A 66 11.74 1.99 -4.55
N ASN A 67 10.51 2.29 -4.94
CA ASN A 67 10.22 3.04 -6.16
C ASN A 67 10.27 4.55 -5.87
N HIS A 68 11.49 5.07 -5.71
CA HIS A 68 11.72 6.49 -5.44
C HIS A 68 11.11 7.40 -6.51
N VAL A 69 11.10 6.96 -7.77
CA VAL A 69 10.46 7.70 -8.88
C VAL A 69 8.95 7.85 -8.65
N ALA A 70 8.25 6.78 -8.27
CA ALA A 70 6.83 6.85 -7.96
C ALA A 70 6.55 7.71 -6.73
N ILE A 71 7.39 7.62 -5.70
CA ILE A 71 7.29 8.46 -4.50
C ILE A 71 7.42 9.94 -4.88
N ASP A 72 8.44 10.31 -5.67
CA ASP A 72 8.67 11.68 -6.11
C ASP A 72 7.50 12.24 -6.93
N ILE A 73 6.92 11.42 -7.82
CA ILE A 73 5.75 11.81 -8.61
C ILE A 73 4.55 12.08 -7.70
N LEU A 74 4.26 11.17 -6.77
CA LEU A 74 3.15 11.34 -5.82
C LEU A 74 3.38 12.54 -4.90
N THR A 75 4.60 12.75 -4.42
CA THR A 75 4.95 13.92 -3.60
C THR A 75 4.76 15.23 -4.36
N LYS A 76 5.20 15.32 -5.62
CA LYS A 76 4.99 16.50 -6.46
C LYS A 76 3.50 16.76 -6.71
N PHE A 77 2.74 15.71 -7.03
CA PHE A 77 1.29 15.81 -7.22
C PHE A 77 0.60 16.39 -5.98
N ILE A 78 0.90 15.86 -4.79
CA ILE A 78 0.34 16.35 -3.52
C ILE A 78 0.77 17.80 -3.27
N MET A 79 2.04 18.13 -3.49
CA MET A 79 2.56 19.49 -3.28
C MET A 79 1.90 20.52 -4.18
N ASP A 80 1.66 20.18 -5.44
CA ASP A 80 1.02 21.10 -6.38
C ASP A 80 -0.47 21.25 -6.08
N PHE A 81 -1.15 20.16 -5.72
CA PHE A 81 -2.54 20.22 -5.24
C PHE A 81 -2.70 21.14 -4.02
N LEU A 82 -1.80 21.04 -3.03
CA LEU A 82 -1.80 21.90 -1.84
C LEU A 82 -1.51 23.38 -2.17
N LYS A 83 -0.73 23.69 -3.20
CA LYS A 83 -0.50 25.07 -3.65
C LYS A 83 -1.74 25.65 -4.33
N GLU A 84 -2.49 24.83 -5.07
CA GLU A 84 -3.71 25.27 -5.74
C GLU A 84 -4.84 25.56 -4.74
N GLU A 85 -5.03 24.71 -3.72
CA GLU A 85 -6.02 24.97 -2.65
C GLU A 85 -5.71 26.26 -1.88
N LYS A 86 -4.43 26.57 -1.63
CA LYS A 86 -4.05 27.83 -0.98
C LYS A 86 -4.37 29.07 -1.83
N LYS A 87 -4.44 28.94 -3.16
CA LYS A 87 -4.79 30.03 -4.08
C LYS A 87 -6.30 30.26 -4.17
N HIS A 88 -7.11 29.22 -3.93
CA HIS A 88 -8.57 29.28 -3.97
C HIS A 88 -9.14 28.59 -2.74
N PRO A 89 -9.11 29.24 -1.56
CA PRO A 89 -9.73 28.67 -0.37
C PRO A 89 -11.20 28.41 -0.66
N LYS A 90 -11.63 27.16 -0.50
CA LYS A 90 -13.04 26.78 -0.65
C LYS A 90 -13.83 27.60 0.37
N SER A 91 -14.60 28.57 -0.11
CA SER A 91 -15.60 29.26 0.69
C SER A 91 -16.63 28.22 1.15
N GLU A 92 -16.78 28.09 2.47
CA GLU A 92 -17.86 27.32 3.10
C GLU A 92 -19.25 27.81 2.64
#